data_AF-A0AAD1DAL6-F1
#
_entry.id   AF-A0AAD1DAL6-F1
#
_cell.length_a   1.000
_cell.length_b   1.000
_cell.length_c   1.000
_cell.angle_alpha   90.00
_cell.angle_beta   90.00
_cell.angle_gamma   90.00
#
_symmetry.space_group_name_H-M   'P 1'
#
loop_
_entity.id
_entity.type
_entity.pdbx_description
1 polymer ?
#
loop_
_entity_poly.entity_id
_entity_poly.type
_entity_poly.pdbx_seq_one_letter_code
_entity_poly.pdbx_strand_id
1 'polypeptide(L)'
;MKDSHQTIGVFVRPTHYQNPLFEKLEQAKEWVLKLLEDEGFESFMIDSLDGAKDARLIEKADAFLCLGGDGTILGALRMTHSYNKPCFGVRIGNLGFLSAVELNGLKDFLQDLKQDRIKLEEHLALEGRIGNTSFYAINEIVIAKKKL
;
A
#
# COMPACT_ATOMS: atom_id res chain seq x y z
N MET A 1 -3.88 19.32 17.61
CA MET A 1 -2.85 18.34 18.01
C MET A 1 -1.72 18.46 17.00
N LYS A 2 -0.61 19.07 17.42
CA LYS A 2 0.60 19.32 16.63
C LYS A 2 1.73 18.56 17.36
N ASP A 3 2.66 17.96 16.62
CA ASP A 3 3.83 17.17 17.08
C ASP A 3 3.71 15.64 17.19
N SER A 4 3.05 14.95 16.25
CA SER A 4 3.34 13.53 16.02
C SER A 4 4.01 13.35 14.67
N HIS A 5 5.25 12.88 14.65
CA HIS A 5 5.90 12.39 13.43
C HIS A 5 5.01 11.30 12.84
N GLN A 6 4.38 11.58 11.70
CA GLN A 6 3.56 10.60 11.01
C GLN A 6 4.47 9.52 10.42
N THR A 7 4.12 8.26 10.68
CA THR A 7 4.88 7.11 10.22
C THR A 7 4.20 6.46 9.01
N ILE A 8 4.91 6.34 7.89
CA ILE A 8 4.38 5.72 6.67
C ILE A 8 5.04 4.37 6.43
N GLY A 9 4.24 3.30 6.43
CA GLY A 9 4.67 1.99 5.96
C GLY A 9 4.67 1.95 4.43
N VAL A 10 5.78 1.53 3.82
CA VAL A 10 5.94 1.51 2.37
C VAL A 10 5.89 0.07 1.86
N PHE A 11 4.85 -0.25 1.10
CA PHE A 11 4.72 -1.52 0.38
C PHE A 11 5.29 -1.39 -1.02
N VAL A 12 6.25 -2.26 -1.36
CA VAL A 12 6.74 -2.43 -2.72
C VAL A 12 6.57 -3.88 -3.09
N ARG A 13 5.85 -4.16 -4.18
CA ARG A 13 5.75 -5.55 -4.65
C ARG A 13 7.13 -5.99 -5.17
N PRO A 14 7.68 -7.14 -4.73
CA PRO A 14 8.91 -7.66 -5.25
C PRO A 14 8.78 -7.85 -6.77
N THR A 15 9.62 -7.14 -7.51
CA THR A 15 9.71 -7.31 -8.95
C THR A 15 10.98 -8.11 -9.21
N HIS A 16 10.89 -9.20 -9.96
CA HIS A 16 12.09 -9.98 -10.30
C HIS A 16 13.05 -9.10 -11.11
N TYR A 17 14.36 -9.27 -10.92
CA TYR A 17 15.40 -8.49 -11.61
C TYR A 17 15.29 -8.57 -13.15
N GLN A 18 14.70 -9.66 -13.67
CA GLN A 18 14.44 -9.86 -15.10
C GLN A 18 13.28 -9.02 -15.65
N ASN A 19 12.50 -8.36 -14.78
CA ASN A 19 11.40 -7.52 -15.20
C ASN A 19 11.95 -6.19 -15.74
N PRO A 20 11.55 -5.75 -16.94
CA PRO A 20 11.97 -4.46 -17.50
C PRO A 20 11.67 -3.24 -16.64
N LEU A 21 10.72 -3.33 -15.70
CA LEU A 21 10.36 -2.27 -14.77
C LEU A 21 11.19 -2.27 -13.48
N PHE A 22 12.05 -3.25 -13.25
CA PHE A 22 12.78 -3.41 -12.00
C PHE A 22 13.62 -2.17 -11.66
N GLU A 23 14.49 -1.72 -12.57
CA GLU A 23 15.32 -0.53 -12.33
C GLU A 23 14.49 0.72 -12.06
N LYS A 24 13.40 0.89 -12.81
CA LYS A 24 12.48 2.02 -12.63
C LYS A 24 11.80 1.98 -11.25
N LEU A 25 11.43 0.80 -10.78
CA LEU A 25 10.82 0.61 -9.46
C LEU A 25 11.84 0.88 -8.35
N GLU A 26 13.08 0.41 -8.49
CA GLU A 26 14.13 0.66 -7.51
C GLU A 26 14.45 2.16 -7.40
N GLN A 27 14.59 2.85 -8.53
CA GLN A 27 14.77 4.32 -8.55
C GLN A 27 13.58 5.05 -7.93
N ALA A 28 12.35 4.63 -8.24
CA ALA A 28 11.15 5.22 -7.66
C ALA A 28 11.08 4.96 -6.15
N LYS A 29 11.48 3.78 -5.67
CA LYS A 29 11.53 3.42 -4.25
C LYS A 29 12.51 4.32 -3.50
N GLU A 30 13.74 4.45 -4.00
CA GLU A 30 14.75 5.34 -3.40
C GLU A 30 14.26 6.79 -3.35
N TRP A 31 13.66 7.26 -4.45
CA TRP A 31 13.11 8.60 -4.51
C TRP A 31 11.95 8.82 -3.53
N VAL A 32 11.03 7.86 -3.40
CA VAL A 32 9.90 7.94 -2.46
C VAL A 32 10.39 7.99 -1.02
N LEU A 33 11.33 7.12 -0.63
CA LEU A 33 11.87 7.09 0.73
C LEU A 33 12.55 8.42 1.08
N LYS A 34 13.35 8.95 0.15
CA LYS A 34 13.97 10.27 0.32
C LYS A 34 12.93 11.39 0.43
N LEU A 35 11.90 11.38 -0.42
CA LEU A 35 10.86 12.40 -0.37
C LEU A 35 10.09 12.36 0.96
N LEU A 36 9.79 11.17 1.49
CA LEU A 36 9.15 11.02 2.79
C LEU A 36 10.01 11.63 3.90
N GLU A 37 11.32 11.37 3.89
CA GLU A 37 12.28 11.97 4.83
C GLU A 37 12.38 13.49 4.67
N ASP A 38 12.49 14.00 3.44
CA ASP A 38 12.54 15.44 3.15
C ASP A 38 11.25 16.16 3.60
N GLU A 39 10.12 15.46 3.52
CA GLU A 39 8.83 15.90 4.04
C GLU A 39 8.66 15.55 5.55
N GLY A 40 9.66 15.04 6.25
CA GLY A 40 9.60 14.84 7.71
C GLY A 40 8.69 13.69 8.19
N PHE A 41 8.40 12.72 7.33
CA PHE A 41 7.75 11.47 7.72
C PHE A 41 8.80 10.45 8.17
N GLU A 42 8.51 9.71 9.23
CA GLU A 42 9.19 8.44 9.48
C GLU A 42 8.69 7.41 8.45
N SER A 43 9.57 6.56 7.91
CA SER A 43 9.14 5.51 6.99
C SER A 43 9.92 4.22 7.18
N PHE A 44 9.28 3.11 6.83
CA PHE A 44 9.91 1.79 6.79
C PHE A 44 9.31 0.94 5.68
N MET A 45 10.13 0.03 5.15
CA MET A 45 9.72 -0.91 4.13
C MET A 45 8.95 -2.09 4.72
N ILE A 46 7.93 -2.55 3.99
CA ILE A 46 7.22 -3.80 4.26
C ILE A 46 7.42 -4.69 3.03
N ASP A 47 8.43 -5.56 3.14
CA ASP A 47 8.90 -6.38 2.02
C ASP A 47 8.16 -7.71 1.88
N SER A 48 7.44 -8.14 2.92
CA SER A 48 6.73 -9.41 2.92
C SER A 48 5.23 -9.20 2.76
N LEU A 49 4.59 -10.03 1.93
CA LEU A 49 3.13 -10.16 1.92
C LEU A 49 2.63 -11.11 3.04
N ASP A 50 3.46 -11.36 4.06
CA ASP A 50 3.17 -12.22 5.20
C ASP A 50 2.90 -11.35 6.43
N GLY A 51 1.64 -10.92 6.56
CA GLY A 51 1.20 -9.95 7.57
C GLY A 51 1.49 -10.38 9.03
N ALA A 52 1.79 -11.65 9.28
CA ALA A 52 2.16 -12.13 10.60
C ALA A 52 3.60 -11.71 11.01
N LYS A 53 4.52 -11.63 10.05
CA LYS A 53 5.92 -11.25 10.33
C LYS A 53 6.08 -9.76 10.58
N ASP A 54 5.28 -8.96 9.90
CA ASP A 54 5.37 -7.49 9.95
C ASP A 54 4.27 -6.86 10.81
N ALA A 55 3.53 -7.64 11.61
CA ALA A 55 2.40 -7.16 12.42
C ALA A 55 2.75 -5.93 13.27
N ARG A 56 3.93 -5.93 13.94
CA ARG A 56 4.39 -4.79 14.74
C ARG A 56 4.69 -3.55 13.91
N LEU A 57 5.22 -3.74 12.69
CA LEU A 57 5.47 -2.64 11.76
C LEU A 57 4.13 -2.07 11.25
N ILE A 58 3.23 -2.95 10.83
CA ILE A 58 1.87 -2.58 10.40
C ILE A 58 1.15 -1.82 11.53
N GLU A 59 1.31 -2.22 12.79
CA GLU A 59 0.76 -1.52 13.96
C GLU A 59 1.42 -0.16 14.23
N LYS A 60 2.69 0.05 13.87
CA LYS A 60 3.38 1.35 14.01
C LYS A 60 2.97 2.39 12.97
N ALA A 61 2.63 1.97 11.74
CA ALA A 61 2.31 2.92 10.66
C ALA A 61 1.02 3.73 10.95
N ASP A 62 0.97 4.99 10.57
CA ASP A 62 -0.27 5.79 10.55
C ASP A 62 -1.01 5.66 9.21
N ALA A 63 -0.25 5.42 8.14
CA ALA A 63 -0.75 5.20 6.79
C ALA A 63 0.17 4.26 5.99
N PHE A 64 -0.34 3.72 4.88
CA PHE A 64 0.42 2.87 3.97
C PHE A 64 0.55 3.47 2.57
N LEU A 65 1.77 3.60 2.08
CA LEU A 65 2.08 3.94 0.69
C LEU A 65 2.33 2.65 -0.09
N CYS A 66 1.55 2.42 -1.14
CA CYS A 66 1.71 1.27 -2.03
C CYS A 66 2.38 1.72 -3.33
N LEU A 67 3.65 1.39 -3.51
CA LEU A 67 4.39 1.72 -4.73
C LEU A 67 4.21 0.59 -5.75
N GLY A 68 3.43 0.85 -6.80
CA GLY A 68 3.09 -0.13 -7.81
C GLY A 68 1.70 0.06 -8.41
N GLY A 69 1.08 -1.04 -8.83
CA GLY A 69 -0.29 -1.03 -9.38
C GLY A 69 -1.32 -1.61 -8.41
N ASP A 70 -2.53 -1.84 -8.91
CA ASP A 70 -3.67 -2.32 -8.13
C ASP A 70 -3.37 -3.62 -7.36
N GLY A 71 -2.58 -4.54 -7.94
CA GLY A 71 -2.18 -5.76 -7.24
C GLY A 71 -1.37 -5.52 -5.95
N THR A 72 -0.55 -4.45 -5.92
CA THR A 72 0.19 -4.04 -4.72
C THR A 72 -0.77 -3.49 -3.67
N ILE A 73 -1.70 -2.61 -4.09
CA ILE A 73 -2.70 -1.99 -3.21
C ILE A 73 -3.62 -3.05 -2.60
N LEU A 74 -4.14 -3.96 -3.43
CA LEU A 74 -4.97 -5.08 -2.98
C LEU A 74 -4.22 -6.01 -2.02
N GLY A 75 -2.92 -6.21 -2.24
CA GLY A 75 -2.05 -6.95 -1.32
C GLY A 75 -1.97 -6.27 0.04
N ALA A 76 -1.65 -4.98 0.05
CA ALA A 76 -1.56 -4.17 1.26
C ALA A 76 -2.91 -4.16 2.01
N LEU A 77 -4.02 -3.85 1.33
CA LEU A 77 -5.36 -3.85 1.93
C LEU A 77 -5.69 -5.17 2.63
N ARG A 78 -5.40 -6.32 2.00
CA ARG A 78 -5.63 -7.63 2.64
C ARG A 78 -4.77 -7.83 3.89
N MET A 79 -3.55 -7.31 3.93
CA MET A 79 -2.67 -7.44 5.10
C MET A 79 -3.04 -6.49 6.23
N THR A 80 -3.52 -5.30 5.89
CA THR A 80 -3.67 -4.19 6.83
C THR A 80 -5.12 -3.94 7.25
N HIS A 81 -6.10 -4.62 6.63
CA HIS A 81 -7.54 -4.42 6.91
C HIS A 81 -7.89 -4.47 8.39
N SER A 82 -7.27 -5.36 9.18
CA SER A 82 -7.54 -5.50 10.61
C SER A 82 -7.06 -4.32 11.46
N TYR A 83 -6.21 -3.46 10.91
CA TYR A 83 -5.64 -2.30 11.61
C TYR A 83 -6.38 -1.00 11.30
N ASN A 84 -7.30 -1.01 10.32
CA ASN A 84 -8.12 0.13 9.93
C ASN A 84 -7.33 1.42 9.66
N LYS A 85 -6.24 1.30 8.89
CA LYS A 85 -5.34 2.40 8.55
C LYS A 85 -5.44 2.74 7.06
N PRO A 86 -5.40 4.03 6.71
CA PRO A 86 -5.51 4.45 5.32
C PRO A 86 -4.34 3.94 4.48
N CYS A 87 -4.63 3.63 3.21
CA CYS A 87 -3.61 3.33 2.22
C CYS A 87 -3.81 4.16 0.96
N PHE A 88 -2.73 4.48 0.26
CA PHE A 88 -2.79 5.14 -1.04
C PHE A 88 -1.76 4.54 -2.00
N GLY A 89 -2.14 4.44 -3.27
CA GLY A 89 -1.29 3.89 -4.32
C GLY A 89 -0.52 4.97 -5.07
N VAL A 90 0.78 4.77 -5.23
CA VAL A 90 1.66 5.58 -6.09
C VAL A 90 2.01 4.79 -7.33
N ARG A 91 1.55 5.27 -8.50
CA ARG A 91 1.79 4.59 -9.78
C ARG A 91 3.08 5.08 -10.44
N ILE A 92 3.85 4.12 -10.97
CA ILE A 92 5.08 4.34 -11.75
C ILE A 92 4.83 4.12 -13.26
N GLY A 93 3.67 3.59 -13.64
CA GLY A 93 3.30 3.21 -15.01
C GLY A 93 1.90 3.68 -15.40
N ASN A 94 1.20 2.84 -16.15
CA ASN A 94 -0.15 3.14 -16.64
C ASN A 94 -1.16 3.34 -15.49
N LEU A 95 -2.24 4.05 -15.79
CA LEU A 95 -3.34 4.28 -14.85
C LEU A 95 -3.96 2.95 -14.40
N GLY A 96 -3.95 2.70 -13.09
CA GLY A 96 -4.71 1.61 -12.43
C GLY A 96 -6.03 2.15 -11.88
N PHE A 97 -6.93 1.26 -11.47
CA PHE A 97 -8.25 1.63 -10.95
C PHE A 97 -8.19 2.14 -9.50
N LEU A 98 -7.24 1.63 -8.70
CA LEU A 98 -7.12 1.96 -7.26
C LEU A 98 -5.97 2.93 -6.95
N SER A 99 -5.03 3.11 -7.87
CA SER A 99 -3.88 4.02 -7.67
C SER A 99 -4.33 5.48 -7.70
N ALA A 100 -4.14 6.18 -6.59
CA ALA A 100 -4.62 7.56 -6.42
C ALA A 100 -3.63 8.62 -6.90
N VAL A 101 -2.31 8.33 -6.91
CA VAL A 101 -1.27 9.37 -7.05
C VAL A 101 -0.22 9.00 -8.09
N GLU A 102 0.08 9.92 -9.01
CA GLU A 102 1.25 9.81 -9.90
C GLU A 102 2.53 10.14 -9.14
N LEU A 103 3.65 9.52 -9.50
CA LEU A 103 4.94 9.73 -8.82
C LEU A 103 5.31 11.23 -8.73
N ASN A 104 5.10 12.01 -9.80
CA ASN A 104 5.36 13.46 -9.84
C ASN A 104 4.44 14.29 -8.91
N GLY A 105 3.23 13.82 -8.63
CA GLY A 105 2.24 14.47 -7.76
C GLY A 105 2.33 14.04 -6.30
N LEU A 106 3.21 13.10 -5.97
CA LEU A 106 3.34 12.57 -4.60
C LEU A 106 3.71 13.67 -3.60
N LYS A 107 4.57 14.62 -3.99
CA LYS A 107 4.97 15.71 -3.09
C LYS A 107 3.78 16.56 -2.66
N ASP A 108 2.94 16.98 -3.61
CA ASP A 108 1.76 17.79 -3.32
C ASP A 108 0.76 17.00 -2.47
N PHE A 109 0.56 15.70 -2.80
CA PHE A 109 -0.28 14.81 -2.00
C PHE A 109 0.20 14.69 -0.55
N LEU A 110 1.51 14.56 -0.31
CA LEU A 110 2.08 14.49 1.05
C LEU A 110 1.88 15.79 1.82
N GLN A 111 1.93 16.94 1.15
CA GLN A 111 1.62 18.23 1.77
C GLN A 111 0.15 18.34 2.16
N ASP A 112 -0.75 17.85 1.31
CA ASP A 112 -2.18 17.79 1.62
C ASP A 112 -2.47 16.81 2.75
N LEU A 113 -1.80 15.65 2.79
CA LEU A 113 -1.89 14.67 3.86
C LEU A 113 -1.53 15.28 5.22
N LYS A 114 -0.41 16.01 5.32
CA LYS A 114 -0.01 16.69 6.56
C LYS A 114 -0.99 17.76 7.04
N GLN A 115 -1.72 18.35 6.10
CA GLN A 115 -2.63 19.46 6.35
C GLN A 115 -4.08 18.98 6.51
N ASP A 116 -4.28 17.66 6.64
CA ASP A 116 -5.58 16.99 6.73
C ASP A 116 -6.54 17.40 5.59
N ARG A 117 -5.98 17.66 4.40
CA ARG A 117 -6.71 18.07 3.19
C ARG A 117 -7.06 16.91 2.26
N ILE A 118 -6.85 15.69 2.71
CA ILE A 118 -7.20 14.49 1.97
C ILE A 118 -8.56 13.94 2.42
N LYS A 119 -9.29 13.38 1.47
CA LYS A 119 -10.53 12.65 1.75
C LYS A 119 -10.22 11.16 1.74
N LEU A 120 -10.61 10.45 2.79
CA LEU A 120 -10.58 8.99 2.82
C LEU A 120 -11.79 8.44 2.08
N GLU A 121 -11.55 7.42 1.27
CA GLU A 121 -12.61 6.64 0.63
C GLU A 121 -12.66 5.25 1.27
N GLU A 122 -13.85 4.86 1.73
CA GLU A 122 -14.09 3.55 2.31
C GLU A 122 -14.49 2.58 1.20
N HIS A 123 -13.80 1.45 1.12
CA HIS A 123 -14.13 0.38 0.20
C HIS A 123 -14.74 -0.80 0.95
N LEU A 124 -15.85 -1.32 0.44
CA LEU A 124 -16.43 -2.56 0.93
C LEU A 124 -15.49 -3.73 0.64
N ALA A 125 -15.38 -4.66 1.59
CA ALA A 125 -14.69 -5.93 1.42
C ALA A 125 -15.70 -7.07 1.50
N LEU A 126 -15.49 -8.10 0.67
CA LEU A 126 -16.21 -9.37 0.76
C LEU A 126 -15.52 -10.26 1.79
N GLU A 127 -16.28 -10.79 2.73
CA GLU A 127 -15.85 -11.90 3.59
C GLU A 127 -16.35 -13.23 3.02
N GLY A 128 -15.43 -14.16 2.78
CA GLY A 128 -15.72 -15.55 2.47
C GLY A 128 -15.36 -16.45 3.63
N ARG A 129 -16.16 -17.50 3.88
CA ARG A 129 -15.91 -18.46 4.95
C ARG A 129 -16.00 -19.90 4.47
N ILE A 130 -14.98 -20.70 4.76
CA ILE A 130 -14.94 -22.16 4.52
C ILE A 130 -14.66 -22.84 5.86
N GLY A 131 -15.68 -23.52 6.41
CA GLY A 131 -15.60 -24.06 7.77
C GLY A 131 -15.37 -22.95 8.80
N ASN A 132 -14.26 -23.04 9.54
CA ASN A 132 -13.85 -22.05 10.53
C ASN A 132 -12.83 -21.01 10.00
N THR A 133 -12.50 -21.07 8.70
CA THR A 133 -11.53 -20.16 8.10
C THR A 133 -12.27 -19.04 7.36
N SER A 134 -12.06 -17.80 7.78
CA SER A 134 -12.49 -16.60 7.05
C SER A 134 -11.37 -16.05 6.19
N PHE A 135 -11.72 -15.43 5.07
CA PHE A 135 -10.83 -14.69 4.18
C PHE A 135 -11.54 -13.49 3.60
N TYR A 136 -10.78 -12.46 3.24
CA TYR A 136 -11.31 -11.21 2.73
C TYR A 136 -10.81 -10.93 1.31
N ALA A 137 -11.70 -10.39 0.48
CA ALA A 137 -11.40 -9.97 -0.88
C ALA A 137 -12.00 -8.58 -1.14
N ILE A 138 -11.21 -7.69 -1.75
CA ILE A 138 -11.67 -6.35 -2.12
C ILE A 138 -12.41 -6.38 -3.47
N ASN A 139 -11.92 -7.19 -4.42
CA ASN A 139 -12.53 -7.26 -5.75
C ASN A 139 -13.54 -8.41 -5.83
N GLU A 140 -13.08 -9.67 -5.83
CA GLU A 140 -13.96 -10.82 -6.03
C GLU A 140 -13.50 -12.08 -5.28
N ILE A 141 -14.44 -13.00 -5.07
CA ILE A 141 -14.21 -14.38 -4.64
C ILE A 141 -14.62 -15.30 -5.78
N VAL A 142 -13.70 -16.11 -6.30
CA VAL A 142 -13.95 -17.01 -7.43
C VAL A 142 -14.07 -18.46 -6.94
N ILE A 143 -15.18 -19.11 -7.29
CA ILE A 143 -15.38 -20.55 -7.10
C ILE A 143 -15.24 -21.23 -8.48
N ALA A 144 -14.25 -22.11 -8.63
CA ALA A 144 -13.98 -22.80 -9.87
C ALA A 144 -13.78 -24.30 -9.65
N LYS A 145 -14.15 -25.11 -10.66
CA LYS A 145 -13.82 -26.54 -10.67
C LYS A 145 -12.30 -26.71 -10.78
N LYS A 146 -11.70 -27.47 -9.87
CA LYS A 146 -10.28 -27.84 -9.94
C LYS A 146 -10.01 -28.50 -11.29
N LYS A 147 -9.15 -27.91 -12.12
CA LYS A 147 -8.58 -28.61 -13.28
C LYS A 147 -7.64 -29.68 -12.73
N LEU A 148 -7.92 -30.94 -13.08
CA LEU A 148 -7.02 -32.07 -12.86
C LEU A 148 -5.84 -31.97 -13.81
#